data_AF-A0A417Y638-F1
#
_entry.id   AF-A0A417Y638-F1
#
_cell.length_a   1.000
_cell.length_b   1.000
_cell.length_c   1.000
_cell.angle_alpha   90.00
_cell.angle_beta   90.00
_cell.angle_gamma   90.00
#
_symmetry.space_group_name_H-M   'P 1'
#
loop_
_entity.id
_entity.type
_entity.pdbx_description
1 polymer ?
#
loop_
_entity_poly.entity_id
_entity_poly.type
_entity_poly.pdbx_seq_one_letter_code
_entity_poly.pdbx_strand_id
1 'polypeptide(L)'
;MSPEPSAGSALTGFVVEDRDGTRLLTITIPGIVVRILTIVPVVTALGVLHLVAPETPWWPSLVLVLLAVISAEVPDSGAGLVTLAGLVSWWLLAVPEDTVWWALLVATCGLVFHVALAHAAAGPPGATPTWAVVRQLAGRCGLVLLVTTGLAVVVEVAEEWGEPPAVLVGITLALIGILPWLAARRTG
;
A
#
# COMPACT_ATOMS: atom_id res chain seq x y z
N MET A 1 -14.55 -21.48 39.54
CA MET A 1 -14.13 -22.28 38.36
C MET A 1 -13.21 -21.40 37.54
N SER A 2 -11.91 -21.67 37.59
CA SER A 2 -10.94 -20.97 36.75
C SER A 2 -10.98 -21.61 35.36
N PRO A 3 -11.17 -20.86 34.28
CA PRO A 3 -11.16 -21.42 32.94
C PRO A 3 -9.78 -22.05 32.66
N GLU A 4 -9.77 -23.27 32.13
CA GLU A 4 -8.56 -23.91 31.63
C GLU A 4 -7.90 -23.02 30.57
N PRO A 5 -6.57 -22.80 30.66
CA PRO A 5 -5.84 -22.15 29.59
C PRO A 5 -5.90 -23.05 28.36
N SER A 6 -6.71 -22.66 27.38
CA SER A 6 -6.71 -23.30 26.06
C SER A 6 -5.30 -23.22 25.51
N ALA A 7 -4.79 -24.36 25.03
CA ALA A 7 -3.47 -24.50 24.42
C ALA A 7 -3.37 -23.56 23.21
N GLY A 8 -2.96 -22.33 23.49
CA GLY A 8 -2.88 -21.25 22.55
C GLY A 8 -1.79 -21.55 21.55
N SER A 9 -2.16 -21.55 20.27
CA SER A 9 -1.27 -21.12 19.19
C SER A 9 -0.40 -19.98 19.72
N ALA A 10 0.89 -20.24 19.88
CA ALA A 10 1.84 -19.30 20.45
C ALA A 10 1.83 -18.03 19.60
N LEU A 11 1.04 -17.05 20.03
CA LEU A 11 1.10 -15.69 19.52
C LEU A 11 2.49 -15.17 19.87
N THR A 12 3.38 -15.21 18.88
CA THR A 12 4.71 -14.62 18.94
C THR A 12 4.54 -13.10 18.92
N GLY A 13 4.15 -12.55 20.06
CA GLY A 13 3.91 -11.12 20.24
C GLY A 13 4.25 -10.65 21.64
N PHE A 14 4.78 -9.43 21.71
CA PHE A 14 5.02 -8.73 22.97
C PHE A 14 3.86 -7.79 23.23
N VAL A 15 3.16 -7.98 24.35
CA VAL A 15 2.05 -7.11 24.78
C VAL A 15 2.59 -6.17 25.85
N VAL A 16 2.45 -4.87 25.63
CA VAL A 16 2.69 -3.83 26.62
C VAL A 16 1.35 -3.48 27.24
N GLU A 17 1.23 -3.72 28.54
CA GLU A 17 0.06 -3.38 29.35
C GLU A 17 0.44 -2.25 30.31
N ASP A 18 -0.48 -1.30 30.50
CA ASP A 18 -0.38 -0.29 31.55
C ASP A 18 -0.57 -0.94 32.93
N ARG A 19 -0.24 -0.21 34.00
CA ARG A 19 -0.45 -0.61 35.39
C ARG A 19 -1.89 -0.99 35.71
N ASP A 20 -2.86 -0.40 34.99
CA ASP A 20 -4.30 -0.69 35.14
C ASP A 20 -4.76 -1.91 34.32
N GLY A 21 -3.84 -2.63 33.65
CA GLY A 21 -4.15 -3.77 32.79
C GLY A 21 -4.67 -3.37 31.40
N THR A 22 -4.62 -2.08 31.06
CA THR A 22 -5.00 -1.57 29.73
C THR A 22 -3.91 -1.92 28.73
N ARG A 23 -4.24 -2.64 27.66
CA ARG A 23 -3.28 -2.97 26.59
C ARG A 23 -2.92 -1.71 25.80
N LEU A 24 -1.68 -1.25 25.95
CA LEU A 24 -1.16 -0.06 25.28
C LEU A 24 -0.65 -0.39 23.87
N LEU A 25 0.05 -1.52 23.72
CA LEU A 25 0.68 -1.88 22.46
C LEU A 25 0.79 -3.39 22.35
N THR A 26 0.44 -3.96 21.20
CA THR A 26 0.72 -5.37 20.90
C THR A 26 1.65 -5.44 19.69
N ILE A 27 2.91 -5.77 19.93
CA ILE A 27 3.93 -5.93 18.89
C ILE A 27 3.88 -7.39 18.44
N THR A 28 3.33 -7.63 17.25
CA THR A 28 3.38 -8.94 16.60
C THR A 28 4.21 -8.87 15.33
N ILE A 29 4.81 -9.99 14.91
CA ILE A 29 5.55 -10.07 13.64
C ILE A 29 4.66 -9.59 12.47
N PRO A 30 3.40 -10.03 12.31
CA PRO A 30 2.51 -9.51 11.27
C PRO A 30 2.26 -8.00 11.40
N GLY A 31 2.13 -7.46 12.62
CA GLY A 31 1.96 -6.02 12.84
C GLY A 31 3.20 -5.22 12.41
N ILE A 32 4.40 -5.74 12.65
CA ILE A 32 5.64 -5.15 12.15
C ILE A 32 5.66 -5.18 10.62
N VAL A 33 5.27 -6.30 10.01
CA VAL A 33 5.20 -6.42 8.54
C VAL A 33 4.25 -5.37 7.95
N VAL A 34 3.07 -5.17 8.52
CA VAL A 34 2.13 -4.13 8.05
C VAL A 34 2.75 -2.73 8.17
N ARG A 35 3.37 -2.39 9.30
CA ARG A 35 4.06 -1.09 9.47
C ARG A 35 5.16 -0.88 8.43
N ILE A 36 5.97 -1.91 8.18
CA ILE A 36 7.02 -1.88 7.14
C ILE A 36 6.38 -1.66 5.77
N LEU A 37 5.28 -2.36 5.45
CA LEU A 37 4.54 -2.19 4.19
C LEU A 37 3.85 -0.82 4.07
N THR A 38 3.64 -0.09 5.17
CA THR A 38 3.17 1.29 5.14
C THR A 38 4.33 2.28 4.94
N ILE A 39 5.47 2.08 5.59
CA ILE A 39 6.56 3.07 5.58
C ILE A 39 7.48 2.89 4.37
N VAL A 40 7.93 1.66 4.10
CA VAL A 40 8.96 1.39 3.09
C VAL A 40 8.54 1.81 1.69
N PRO A 41 7.31 1.54 1.20
CA PRO A 41 6.92 1.99 -0.14
C PRO A 41 6.97 3.50 -0.31
N VAL A 42 6.59 4.27 0.71
CA VAL A 42 6.66 5.74 0.67
C VAL A 42 8.12 6.19 0.60
N VAL A 43 9.00 5.63 1.44
CA VAL A 43 10.43 5.93 1.41
C VAL A 43 11.05 5.57 0.06
N THR A 44 10.70 4.42 -0.51
CA THR A 44 11.17 3.98 -1.82
C THR A 44 10.70 4.93 -2.92
N ALA A 45 9.43 5.32 -2.94
CA ALA A 45 8.89 6.25 -3.93
C ALA A 45 9.58 7.62 -3.87
N LEU A 46 9.84 8.13 -2.66
CA LEU A 46 10.58 9.39 -2.47
C LEU A 46 12.04 9.25 -2.86
N GLY A 47 12.67 8.10 -2.60
CA GLY A 47 14.02 7.79 -3.07
C GLY A 47 14.11 7.82 -4.59
N VAL A 48 13.15 7.17 -5.27
CA VAL A 48 13.03 7.23 -6.74
C VAL A 48 12.84 8.66 -7.22
N LEU A 49 12.00 9.44 -6.55
CA LEU A 49 11.80 10.84 -6.91
C LEU A 49 13.09 11.67 -6.85
N HIS A 50 13.88 11.51 -5.78
CA HIS A 50 15.17 12.21 -5.65
C HIS A 50 16.24 11.70 -6.61
N LEU A 51 16.12 10.46 -7.09
CA LEU A 51 16.99 9.93 -8.15
C LEU A 51 16.64 10.53 -9.52
N VAL A 52 15.36 10.71 -9.81
CA VAL A 52 14.88 11.21 -11.12
C VAL A 52 14.88 12.74 -11.18
N ALA A 53 14.63 13.42 -10.07
CA ALA A 53 14.53 14.87 -9.95
C ALA A 53 15.37 15.39 -8.76
N PRO A 54 16.72 15.33 -8.87
CA PRO A 54 17.63 15.64 -7.75
C PRO A 54 17.59 17.10 -7.28
N GLU A 55 17.13 18.01 -8.13
CA GLU A 55 17.02 19.45 -7.82
C GLU A 55 15.77 19.78 -6.97
N THR A 56 14.92 18.79 -6.69
CA THR A 56 13.70 19.01 -5.92
C THR A 56 14.01 19.25 -4.44
N PRO A 57 13.26 20.12 -3.75
CA PRO A 57 13.49 20.35 -2.33
C PRO A 57 13.20 19.08 -1.51
N TRP A 58 14.07 18.77 -0.54
CA TRP A 58 14.02 17.54 0.25
C TRP A 58 13.02 17.56 1.42
N TRP A 59 12.66 18.74 1.93
CA TRP A 59 11.79 18.89 3.11
C TRP A 59 10.39 18.25 3.00
N PRO A 60 9.70 18.24 1.84
CA PRO A 60 8.39 17.60 1.72
C PRO A 60 8.48 16.08 1.85
N SER A 61 9.61 15.49 1.44
CA SER A 61 9.85 14.06 1.65
C SER A 61 9.87 13.72 3.15
N LEU A 62 10.44 14.58 4.01
CA LEU A 62 10.37 14.36 5.45
C LEU A 62 8.94 14.43 5.98
N VAL A 63 8.14 15.37 5.49
CA VAL A 63 6.73 15.51 5.88
C VAL A 63 5.94 14.26 5.47
N LEU A 64 6.13 13.77 4.25
CA LEU A 64 5.46 12.56 3.75
C LEU A 64 5.90 11.29 4.49
N VAL A 65 7.18 11.16 4.84
CA VAL A 65 7.67 10.04 5.68
C VAL A 65 7.05 10.12 7.08
N LEU A 66 6.99 11.30 7.69
CA LEU A 66 6.38 11.47 9.00
C LEU A 66 4.89 11.12 8.96
N LEU A 67 4.15 11.55 7.93
CA LEU A 67 2.75 11.18 7.75
C LEU A 67 2.57 9.68 7.51
N ALA A 68 3.47 9.03 6.77
CA ALA A 68 3.46 7.57 6.60
C ALA A 68 3.67 6.83 7.93
N VAL A 69 4.58 7.31 8.79
CA VAL A 69 4.79 6.78 10.14
C VAL A 69 3.55 6.99 11.02
N ILE A 70 2.96 8.19 11.00
CA ILE A 70 1.69 8.46 11.71
C ILE A 70 0.59 7.52 11.23
N SER A 71 0.49 7.30 9.92
CA SER A 71 -0.50 6.41 9.32
C SER A 71 -0.28 4.94 9.69
N ALA A 72 0.98 4.53 9.90
CA ALA A 72 1.32 3.17 10.33
C ALA A 72 0.93 2.92 11.80
N GLU A 73 0.97 3.95 12.65
CA GLU A 73 0.55 3.84 14.06
C GLU A 73 -0.94 4.15 14.27
N VAL A 74 -1.53 5.01 13.43
CA VAL A 74 -2.94 5.41 13.48
C VAL A 74 -3.57 5.25 12.09
N PRO A 75 -3.94 4.01 11.69
CA PRO A 75 -4.44 3.73 10.34
C PRO A 75 -5.74 4.46 9.97
N ASP A 76 -6.58 4.74 10.97
CA ASP A 76 -7.84 5.46 10.80
C ASP A 76 -7.65 6.99 10.72
N SER A 77 -6.40 7.47 10.82
CA SER A 77 -6.11 8.88 10.62
C SER A 77 -6.22 9.23 9.13
N GLY A 78 -6.71 10.45 8.83
CA GLY A 78 -6.66 10.98 7.47
C GLY A 78 -5.23 11.15 6.91
N ALA A 79 -4.20 10.96 7.74
CA ALA A 79 -2.79 11.11 7.36
C ALA A 79 -2.40 10.22 6.18
N GLY A 80 -2.99 9.04 6.06
CA GLY A 80 -2.64 8.13 4.96
C GLY A 80 -3.12 8.65 3.61
N LEU A 81 -4.34 9.19 3.54
CA LEU A 81 -4.85 9.84 2.32
C LEU A 81 -4.04 11.09 1.97
N VAL A 82 -3.68 11.89 2.97
CA VAL A 82 -2.82 13.08 2.77
C VAL A 82 -1.44 12.67 2.25
N THR A 83 -0.86 11.57 2.77
CA THR A 83 0.42 11.03 2.31
C THR A 83 0.34 10.62 0.84
N LEU A 84 -0.69 9.88 0.45
CA LEU A 84 -0.86 9.42 -0.93
C LEU A 84 -1.10 10.58 -1.89
N ALA A 85 -2.00 11.51 -1.54
CA ALA A 85 -2.26 12.69 -2.32
C ALA A 85 -1.00 13.55 -2.47
N GLY A 86 -0.29 13.79 -1.36
CA GLY A 86 0.96 14.54 -1.37
C GLY A 86 2.06 13.87 -2.20
N LEU A 87 2.21 12.54 -2.13
CA LEU A 87 3.16 11.80 -2.95
C LEU A 87 2.85 11.92 -4.45
N VAL A 88 1.59 11.75 -4.83
CA VAL A 88 1.15 11.86 -6.23
C VAL A 88 1.30 13.29 -6.75
N SER A 89 0.85 14.29 -5.99
CA SER A 89 1.01 15.69 -6.36
C SER A 89 2.48 16.07 -6.47
N TRP A 90 3.32 15.61 -5.54
CA TRP A 90 4.76 15.89 -5.58
C TRP A 90 5.39 15.26 -6.82
N TRP A 91 5.08 14.01 -7.15
CA TRP A 91 5.54 13.35 -8.36
C TRP A 91 5.17 14.15 -9.62
N LEU A 92 3.89 14.51 -9.78
CA LEU A 92 3.39 15.25 -10.95
C LEU A 92 4.00 16.65 -11.10
N LEU A 93 4.37 17.30 -9.99
CA LEU A 93 5.00 18.62 -10.02
C LEU A 93 6.52 18.55 -10.22
N ALA A 94 7.16 17.49 -9.76
CA ALA A 94 8.60 17.37 -9.71
C ALA A 94 9.20 16.63 -10.92
N VAL A 95 8.48 15.67 -11.48
CA VAL A 95 9.01 14.73 -12.49
C VAL A 95 8.44 15.06 -13.87
N PRO A 96 9.28 15.40 -14.86
CA PRO A 96 8.84 15.62 -16.25
C PRO A 96 8.37 14.30 -16.91
N GLU A 97 7.60 14.43 -18.00
CA GLU A 97 6.74 13.39 -18.59
C GLU A 97 7.45 12.09 -19.05
N ASP A 98 8.78 12.07 -19.18
CA ASP A 98 9.53 11.02 -19.89
C ASP A 98 9.99 9.82 -19.04
N THR A 99 9.23 9.39 -18.03
CA THR A 99 9.68 8.33 -17.10
C THR A 99 8.64 7.27 -16.73
N VAL A 100 8.03 6.64 -17.74
CA VAL A 100 7.00 5.59 -17.60
C VAL A 100 7.38 4.52 -16.56
N TRP A 101 8.61 3.99 -16.62
CA TRP A 101 9.06 2.93 -15.71
C TRP A 101 9.18 3.38 -14.25
N TRP A 102 9.66 4.61 -14.02
CA TRP A 102 9.76 5.16 -12.68
C TRP A 102 8.37 5.52 -12.13
N ALA A 103 7.49 6.05 -12.97
CA ALA A 103 6.10 6.29 -12.64
C ALA A 103 5.38 4.99 -12.24
N LEU A 104 5.62 3.88 -12.97
CA LEU A 104 5.08 2.56 -12.63
C LEU A 104 5.58 2.06 -11.27
N LEU A 105 6.87 2.25 -10.98
CA LEU A 105 7.45 1.87 -9.68
C LEU A 105 6.84 2.70 -8.54
N VAL A 106 6.68 4.00 -8.71
CA VAL A 106 6.05 4.89 -7.71
C VAL A 106 4.56 4.58 -7.54
N ALA A 107 3.83 4.32 -8.63
CA ALA A 107 2.45 3.88 -8.58
C ALA A 107 2.30 2.55 -7.82
N THR A 108 3.22 1.61 -8.04
CA THR A 108 3.28 0.34 -7.31
C THR A 108 3.51 0.58 -5.81
N CYS A 109 4.41 1.49 -5.46
CA CYS A 109 4.66 1.86 -4.08
C CYS A 109 3.40 2.48 -3.43
N GLY A 110 2.74 3.41 -4.12
CA GLY A 110 1.49 4.03 -3.67
C GLY A 110 0.37 3.01 -3.49
N LEU A 111 0.27 2.02 -4.39
CA LEU A 111 -0.69 0.92 -4.29
C LEU A 111 -0.43 0.05 -3.05
N VAL A 112 0.82 -0.38 -2.82
CA VAL A 112 1.16 -1.20 -1.65
C VAL A 112 0.85 -0.45 -0.36
N PHE A 113 1.21 0.83 -0.29
CA PHE A 113 0.88 1.71 0.82
C PHE A 113 -0.63 1.81 1.06
N HIS A 114 -1.41 2.10 0.01
CA HIS A 114 -2.86 2.25 0.10
C HIS A 114 -3.54 0.97 0.58
N VAL A 115 -3.13 -0.19 0.04
CA VAL A 115 -3.72 -1.47 0.42
C VAL A 115 -3.35 -1.86 1.85
N ALA A 116 -2.10 -1.62 2.27
CA ALA A 116 -1.68 -1.84 3.65
C ALA A 116 -2.49 -0.98 4.63
N LEU A 117 -2.70 0.29 4.31
CA LEU A 117 -3.49 1.23 5.11
C LEU A 117 -4.97 0.84 5.15
N ALA A 118 -5.59 0.60 4.00
CA ALA A 118 -7.00 0.23 3.90
C ALA A 118 -7.30 -1.05 4.68
N HIS A 119 -6.35 -1.98 4.69
CA HIS A 119 -6.47 -3.18 5.49
C HIS A 119 -6.36 -2.90 7.00
N ALA A 120 -5.38 -2.09 7.39
CA ALA A 120 -5.21 -1.71 8.79
C ALA A 120 -6.44 -0.95 9.35
N ALA A 121 -7.12 -0.15 8.52
CA ALA A 121 -8.35 0.55 8.88
C ALA A 121 -9.62 -0.33 8.86
N ALA A 122 -9.63 -1.43 8.09
CA ALA A 122 -10.79 -2.32 8.01
C ALA A 122 -10.89 -3.32 9.18
N GLY A 123 -9.82 -3.47 9.97
CA GLY A 123 -9.79 -4.37 11.12
C GLY A 123 -10.47 -3.78 12.36
N PRO A 124 -10.99 -4.62 13.29
CA PRO A 124 -11.38 -4.13 14.60
C PRO A 124 -10.19 -3.46 15.29
N PRO A 125 -10.39 -2.34 16.02
CA PRO A 125 -9.31 -1.70 16.77
C PRO A 125 -8.60 -2.71 17.69
N GLY A 126 -7.27 -2.77 17.59
CA GLY A 126 -6.45 -3.69 18.39
C GLY A 126 -6.39 -5.15 17.88
N ALA A 127 -7.04 -5.47 16.76
CA ALA A 127 -6.90 -6.79 16.15
C ALA A 127 -5.51 -6.96 15.53
N THR A 128 -4.78 -7.99 15.95
CA THR A 128 -3.48 -8.31 15.37
C THR A 128 -3.64 -9.00 14.02
N PRO A 129 -2.97 -8.54 12.95
CA PRO A 129 -3.07 -9.19 11.66
C PRO A 129 -2.54 -10.63 11.71
N THR A 130 -3.17 -11.52 10.95
CA THR A 130 -2.77 -12.94 10.84
C THR A 130 -2.05 -13.20 9.51
N TRP A 131 -1.32 -14.31 9.39
CA TRP A 131 -0.68 -14.68 8.11
C TRP A 131 -1.66 -14.89 6.96
N ALA A 132 -2.86 -15.39 7.24
CA ALA A 132 -3.90 -15.56 6.24
C ALA A 132 -4.31 -14.21 5.61
N VAL A 133 -4.39 -13.18 6.47
CA VAL A 133 -4.67 -11.81 6.08
C VAL A 133 -3.55 -11.22 5.24
N VAL A 134 -2.29 -11.38 5.66
CA VAL A 134 -1.13 -10.92 4.88
C VAL A 134 -1.10 -11.58 3.49
N ARG A 135 -1.41 -12.88 3.40
CA ARG A 135 -1.49 -13.59 2.12
C ARG A 135 -2.61 -13.06 1.23
N GLN A 136 -3.78 -12.78 1.79
CA GLN A 136 -4.89 -12.18 1.04
C GLN A 136 -4.54 -10.78 0.54
N LEU A 137 -3.83 -10.00 1.36
CA LEU A 137 -3.34 -8.68 1.01
C LEU A 137 -2.36 -8.74 -0.18
N ALA A 138 -1.38 -9.65 -0.09
CA ALA A 138 -0.42 -9.89 -1.16
C ALA A 138 -1.11 -10.30 -2.47
N GLY A 139 -2.15 -11.15 -2.39
CA GLY A 139 -2.96 -11.52 -3.55
C GLY A 139 -3.69 -10.35 -4.18
N ARG A 140 -4.30 -9.46 -3.37
CA ARG A 140 -4.97 -8.24 -3.87
C ARG A 140 -3.98 -7.25 -4.48
N CYS A 141 -2.84 -7.02 -3.83
CA CYS A 141 -1.78 -6.18 -4.36
C CYS A 141 -1.24 -6.72 -5.69
N GLY A 142 -0.94 -8.03 -5.75
CA GLY A 142 -0.43 -8.68 -6.95
C GLY A 142 -1.41 -8.60 -8.11
N LEU A 143 -2.72 -8.72 -7.85
CA LEU A 143 -3.74 -8.57 -8.89
C LEU A 143 -3.78 -7.15 -9.45
N VAL A 144 -3.84 -6.14 -8.58
CA VAL A 144 -3.87 -4.73 -9.03
C VAL A 144 -2.56 -4.37 -9.73
N LEU A 145 -1.42 -4.84 -9.24
CA LEU A 145 -0.12 -4.64 -9.88
C LEU A 145 -0.08 -5.26 -11.28
N LEU A 146 -0.53 -6.51 -11.43
CA LEU A 146 -0.59 -7.18 -12.74
C LEU A 146 -1.44 -6.39 -13.74
N VAL A 147 -2.56 -5.86 -13.26
CA VAL A 147 -3.47 -4.97 -14.00
C VAL A 147 -2.79 -3.66 -14.42
N THR A 148 -2.10 -2.98 -13.50
CA THR A 148 -1.41 -1.72 -13.75
C THR A 148 -0.22 -1.91 -14.70
N THR A 149 0.56 -2.97 -14.52
CA THR A 149 1.65 -3.33 -15.45
C THR A 149 1.10 -3.66 -16.84
N GLY A 150 -0.03 -4.38 -16.92
CA GLY A 150 -0.71 -4.64 -18.20
C GLY A 150 -1.10 -3.35 -18.93
N LEU A 151 -1.64 -2.36 -18.21
CA LEU A 151 -1.92 -1.03 -18.77
C LEU A 151 -0.66 -0.33 -19.25
N ALA A 152 0.40 -0.32 -18.44
CA ALA A 152 1.65 0.35 -18.79
C ALA A 152 2.22 -0.22 -20.10
N VAL A 153 2.24 -1.55 -20.25
CA VAL A 153 2.66 -2.22 -21.49
C VAL A 153 1.77 -1.85 -22.67
N VAL A 154 0.44 -1.80 -22.49
CA VAL A 154 -0.48 -1.39 -23.56
C VAL A 154 -0.25 0.06 -23.98
N VAL A 155 0.01 0.96 -23.03
CA VAL A 155 0.31 2.38 -23.31
C VAL A 155 1.63 2.51 -24.06
N GLU A 156 2.68 1.82 -23.62
CA GLU A 156 3.99 1.85 -24.27
C GLU A 156 3.92 1.33 -25.71
N VAL A 157 3.23 0.19 -25.93
CA VAL A 157 2.99 -0.33 -27.28
C VAL A 157 2.14 0.62 -28.12
N ALA A 158 1.18 1.32 -27.50
CA ALA A 158 0.34 2.27 -28.21
C ALA A 158 1.06 3.56 -28.60
N GLU A 159 1.98 4.05 -27.77
CA GLU A 159 2.85 5.20 -28.08
C GLU A 159 3.73 4.90 -29.29
N GLU A 160 4.27 3.67 -29.40
CA GLU A 160 4.99 3.22 -30.60
C GLU A 160 4.12 3.24 -31.86
N TRP A 161 2.80 3.13 -31.73
CA TRP A 161 1.84 3.04 -32.84
C TRP A 161 1.21 4.38 -33.22
N GLY A 162 1.47 5.46 -32.46
CA GLY A 162 0.95 6.81 -32.68
C GLY A 162 -0.52 7.02 -32.26
N GLU A 163 -1.39 6.01 -32.42
CA GLU A 163 -2.76 6.02 -31.89
C GLU A 163 -3.16 4.60 -31.39
N PRO A 164 -3.39 4.39 -30.08
CA PRO A 164 -3.94 3.14 -29.58
C PRO A 164 -5.33 2.89 -30.18
N PRO A 165 -5.64 1.67 -30.68
CA PRO A 165 -7.00 1.32 -31.02
C PRO A 165 -7.89 1.44 -29.78
N ALA A 166 -8.94 2.29 -29.82
CA ALA A 166 -9.83 2.55 -28.69
C ALA A 166 -10.45 1.26 -28.09
N VAL A 167 -10.60 0.22 -28.92
CA VAL A 167 -11.06 -1.12 -28.52
C VAL A 167 -10.05 -1.79 -27.57
N LEU A 168 -8.75 -1.62 -27.79
CA LEU A 168 -7.68 -2.20 -26.97
C LEU A 168 -7.62 -1.54 -25.59
N VAL A 169 -7.77 -0.21 -25.55
CA VAL A 169 -7.93 0.55 -24.30
C VAL A 169 -9.19 0.13 -23.56
N GLY A 170 -10.33 0.04 -24.27
CA GLY A 170 -11.61 -0.37 -23.70
C GLY A 170 -11.61 -1.78 -23.12
N ILE A 171 -11.02 -2.76 -23.82
CA ILE A 171 -10.87 -4.13 -23.34
C ILE A 171 -9.96 -4.18 -22.11
N THR A 172 -8.85 -3.45 -22.15
CA THR A 172 -7.91 -3.38 -21.02
C THR A 172 -8.61 -2.81 -19.78
N LEU A 173 -9.30 -1.67 -19.89
CA LEU A 173 -10.08 -1.10 -18.78
C LEU A 173 -11.19 -2.03 -18.28
N ALA A 174 -11.90 -2.73 -19.17
CA ALA A 174 -12.95 -3.67 -18.80
C ALA A 174 -12.41 -4.88 -18.03
N LEU A 175 -11.31 -5.48 -18.48
CA LEU A 175 -10.64 -6.59 -17.78
C LEU A 175 -10.17 -6.16 -16.39
N ILE A 176 -9.70 -4.92 -16.27
CA ILE A 176 -9.21 -4.32 -15.04
C ILE A 176 -10.31 -4.05 -14.03
N GLY A 177 -11.49 -3.60 -14.47
CA GLY A 177 -12.65 -3.45 -13.59
C GLY A 177 -13.22 -4.79 -13.12
N ILE A 178 -13.21 -5.80 -13.99
CA ILE A 178 -13.84 -7.11 -13.74
C ILE A 178 -12.97 -8.00 -12.84
N LEU A 179 -11.64 -7.95 -12.97
CA LEU A 179 -10.72 -8.82 -12.23
C LEU A 179 -10.82 -8.69 -10.69
N PRO A 180 -10.81 -7.48 -10.09
CA PRO A 180 -11.00 -7.29 -8.66
C PRO A 180 -12.36 -7.80 -8.18
N TRP A 181 -13.41 -7.62 -8.99
CA TRP A 181 -14.76 -8.09 -8.70
C TRP A 181 -14.86 -9.62 -8.70
N LEU A 182 -14.24 -10.28 -9.68
CA LEU A 182 -14.15 -11.75 -9.74
C LEU A 182 -13.32 -12.32 -8.59
N ALA A 183 -12.23 -11.65 -8.21
CA ALA A 183 -11.39 -12.05 -7.08
C ALA A 183 -12.15 -11.94 -5.74
N ALA A 184 -12.96 -10.89 -5.56
CA ALA A 184 -13.78 -10.71 -4.37
C ALA A 184 -14.87 -11.78 -4.22
N ARG A 185 -15.45 -12.27 -5.32
CA ARG A 185 -16.51 -13.30 -5.31
C ARG A 185 -16.04 -14.70 -4.90
N ARG A 186 -14.75 -15.04 -5.06
CA ARG A 186 -14.22 -16.38 -4.72
C ARG A 186 -13.86 -16.54 -3.25
N THR A 187 -13.87 -15.46 -2.47
CA THR A 187 -13.51 -15.46 -1.05
C THR A 187 -14.71 -15.29 -0.11
N GLY A 188 -15.93 -15.24 -0.65
CA GLY A 188 -17.19 -15.19 0.11
C GLY A 188 -17.92 -16.51 0.12
#